data_AF-A0A1Y1UTR8-F1
#
_entry.id   AF-A0A1Y1UTR8-F1
#
_cell.length_a   1.000
_cell.length_b   1.000
_cell.length_c   1.000
_cell.angle_alpha   90.00
_cell.angle_beta   90.00
_cell.angle_gamma   90.00
#
_symmetry.space_group_name_H-M   'P 1'
#
loop_
_entity.id
_entity.type
_entity.pdbx_description
1 polymer ?
#
loop_
_entity_poly.entity_id
_entity_poly.type
_entity_poly.pdbx_seq_one_letter_code
_entity_poly.pdbx_strand_id
1 'polypeptide(L)'
;MTYPNIQELYKYREFQEIYTQQKLVEENMHMKRYQILPIRYMTNNNDVVKRFLIYHSPGTGKSFTALWILLNFIDVYEKPSIILVKSKEAIMEFKQRINLWYTYTYNYRTPPTGITNYHQFIKRYIEFHTYITFCKSVENIKDISIYENRLLIIDE
;
A
#
# COMPACT_ATOMS: atom_id res chain seq x y z
N MET A 1 -7.48 -29.57 6.43
CA MET A 1 -8.18 -28.32 6.07
C MET A 1 -8.84 -28.52 4.73
N THR A 2 -10.16 -28.38 4.65
CA THR A 2 -10.89 -28.31 3.38
C THR A 2 -10.94 -26.86 2.93
N TYR A 3 -10.44 -26.57 1.73
CA TYR A 3 -10.54 -25.24 1.15
C TYR A 3 -12.01 -24.94 0.83
N PRO A 4 -12.47 -23.68 1.00
CA PRO A 4 -13.81 -23.29 0.61
C PRO A 4 -14.05 -23.59 -0.87
N ASN A 5 -15.28 -23.98 -1.21
CA ASN A 5 -15.65 -24.23 -2.60
C ASN A 5 -15.48 -22.92 -3.40
N ILE A 6 -14.68 -22.96 -4.47
CA ILE A 6 -14.40 -21.79 -5.29
C ILE A 6 -15.67 -21.16 -5.86
N GLN A 7 -16.70 -21.97 -6.13
CA GLN A 7 -18.02 -21.51 -6.59
C GLN A 7 -18.78 -20.71 -5.53
N GLU A 8 -18.55 -20.98 -4.24
CA GLU A 8 -19.13 -20.20 -3.15
C GLU A 8 -18.38 -18.89 -2.92
N LEU A 9 -17.07 -18.86 -3.21
CA LEU A 9 -16.27 -17.63 -3.11
C LEU A 9 -16.76 -16.54 -4.08
N TYR A 10 -17.24 -16.88 -5.28
CA TYR A 10 -17.82 -15.92 -6.23
C TYR A 10 -18.99 -15.10 -5.68
N LYS A 11 -19.64 -15.54 -4.58
CA LYS A 11 -20.74 -14.80 -3.95
C LYS A 11 -20.27 -13.57 -3.18
N TYR A 12 -18.99 -13.50 -2.83
CA TYR A 12 -18.40 -12.32 -2.22
C TYR A 12 -17.86 -11.39 -3.29
N ARG A 13 -18.17 -10.10 -3.16
CA ARG A 13 -17.85 -9.04 -4.14
C ARG A 13 -16.38 -9.06 -4.53
N GLU A 14 -15.50 -9.24 -3.56
CA GLU A 14 -14.04 -9.28 -3.71
C GLU A 14 -13.56 -10.39 -4.67
N PHE A 15 -14.12 -11.59 -4.58
CA PHE A 15 -13.76 -12.70 -5.45
C PHE A 15 -14.47 -12.58 -6.81
N GLN A 16 -15.67 -12.01 -6.84
CA GLN A 16 -16.34 -11.68 -8.10
C GLN A 16 -15.49 -10.71 -8.94
N GLU A 17 -14.94 -9.64 -8.34
CA GLU A 17 -14.07 -8.69 -9.03
C GLU A 17 -12.79 -9.36 -9.56
N ILE A 18 -12.23 -10.36 -8.87
CA ILE A 18 -11.06 -11.11 -9.35
C ILE A 18 -11.39 -12.04 -10.52
N TYR A 19 -12.48 -12.77 -10.41
CA TYR A 19 -12.75 -13.92 -11.27
C TYR A 19 -13.74 -13.64 -12.41
N THR A 20 -14.34 -12.45 -12.46
CA THR A 20 -15.15 -12.02 -13.62
C THR A 20 -14.31 -11.29 -14.66
N GLN A 21 -14.81 -11.14 -15.89
CA GLN A 21 -14.15 -10.34 -16.93
C GLN A 21 -14.62 -8.88 -16.96
N GLN A 22 -15.33 -8.41 -15.93
CA GLN A 22 -15.77 -7.02 -15.87
C GLN A 22 -14.56 -6.10 -15.82
N LYS A 23 -14.56 -5.05 -16.65
CA LYS A 23 -13.48 -4.06 -16.67
C LYS A 23 -13.49 -3.23 -15.38
N LEU A 24 -12.38 -3.19 -14.66
CA LEU A 24 -12.21 -2.39 -13.44
C LEU A 24 -11.41 -1.11 -13.76
N VAL A 25 -11.72 0.00 -13.09
CA VAL A 25 -11.04 1.29 -13.32
C VAL A 25 -9.56 1.21 -12.91
N GLU A 26 -9.27 0.44 -11.87
CA GLU A 26 -7.93 0.20 -11.34
C GLU A 26 -7.01 -0.49 -12.36
N GLU A 27 -7.56 -1.27 -13.28
CA GLU A 27 -6.77 -1.92 -14.35
C GLU A 27 -6.15 -0.88 -15.30
N ASN A 28 -6.76 0.30 -15.45
CA ASN A 28 -6.17 1.40 -16.21
C ASN A 28 -4.89 1.94 -15.56
N MET A 29 -4.75 1.80 -14.22
CA MET A 29 -3.55 2.17 -13.48
C MET A 29 -2.56 1.00 -13.35
N HIS A 30 -2.71 -0.04 -14.18
CA HIS A 30 -1.89 -1.25 -14.17
C HIS A 30 -1.95 -2.06 -12.87
N MET A 31 -3.02 -1.90 -12.09
CA MET A 31 -3.26 -2.75 -10.93
C MET A 31 -3.70 -4.14 -11.38
N LYS A 32 -3.02 -5.18 -10.90
CA LYS A 32 -3.52 -6.55 -11.05
C LYS A 32 -4.64 -6.79 -10.07
N ARG A 33 -5.66 -7.56 -10.46
CA ARG A 33 -6.88 -7.74 -9.66
C ARG A 33 -6.65 -8.24 -8.23
N TYR A 34 -5.69 -9.14 -8.03
CA TYR A 34 -5.33 -9.60 -6.68
C TYR A 34 -4.71 -8.49 -5.81
N GLN A 35 -4.13 -7.45 -6.40
CA GLN A 35 -3.58 -6.29 -5.68
C GLN A 35 -4.67 -5.28 -5.29
N ILE A 36 -5.86 -5.35 -5.91
CA ILE A 36 -6.99 -4.48 -5.59
C ILE A 36 -7.65 -4.92 -4.28
N LEU A 37 -7.68 -6.23 -4.01
CA LEU A 37 -8.39 -6.78 -2.84
C LEU A 37 -8.04 -6.11 -1.52
N PRO A 38 -6.76 -5.95 -1.13
CA PRO A 38 -6.45 -5.42 0.20
C PRO A 38 -7.00 -4.00 0.40
N ILE A 39 -7.07 -3.22 -0.67
CA ILE A 39 -7.57 -1.84 -0.66
C ILE A 39 -9.08 -1.81 -0.44
N ARG A 40 -9.81 -2.78 -0.99
CA ARG A 40 -11.27 -2.88 -0.79
C ARG A 40 -11.65 -3.15 0.67
N TYR A 41 -10.76 -3.77 1.45
CA TYR A 41 -10.98 -3.95 2.89
C TYR A 41 -10.57 -2.72 3.71
N MET A 42 -9.73 -1.84 3.17
CA MET A 42 -9.30 -0.59 3.78
C MET A 42 -10.27 0.55 3.42
N THR A 43 -11.49 0.50 3.96
CA THR A 43 -12.47 1.58 3.78
C THR A 43 -12.80 2.24 5.12
N ASN A 44 -13.14 3.53 5.09
CA ASN A 44 -13.56 4.28 6.29
C ASN A 44 -14.76 3.69 7.02
N ASN A 45 -15.55 2.87 6.32
CA ASN A 45 -16.75 2.26 6.87
C ASN A 45 -16.47 0.89 7.51
N ASN A 46 -15.22 0.42 7.46
CA ASN A 46 -14.81 -0.87 8.00
C ASN A 46 -13.96 -0.68 9.27
N ASP A 47 -14.62 -0.26 10.36
CA ASP A 47 -14.00 -0.02 11.66
C ASP A 47 -13.33 -1.28 12.28
N VAL A 48 -13.63 -2.45 11.73
CA VAL A 48 -13.20 -3.75 12.25
C VAL A 48 -11.77 -4.10 11.84
N VAL A 49 -11.30 -3.65 10.66
CA VAL A 49 -10.01 -4.11 10.11
C VAL A 49 -8.96 -3.00 10.13
N LYS A 50 -8.24 -2.91 11.26
CA LYS A 50 -7.15 -1.94 11.47
C LYS A 50 -5.76 -2.45 11.06
N ARG A 51 -5.62 -3.75 10.77
CA ARG A 51 -4.34 -4.42 10.50
C ARG A 51 -4.52 -5.53 9.47
N PHE A 52 -3.54 -5.67 8.58
CA PHE A 52 -3.55 -6.69 7.53
C PHE A 52 -2.21 -7.42 7.50
N LEU A 53 -2.28 -8.71 7.20
CA LEU A 53 -1.13 -9.51 6.80
C LEU A 53 -1.39 -10.01 5.38
N ILE A 54 -0.53 -9.61 4.45
CA ILE A 54 -0.71 -9.89 3.02
C ILE A 54 0.42 -10.79 2.56
N TYR A 55 0.08 -12.01 2.15
CA TYR A 55 1.04 -12.95 1.58
C TYR A 55 1.10 -12.80 0.06
N HIS A 56 2.29 -12.52 -0.45
CA HIS A 56 2.58 -12.47 -1.87
C HIS A 56 3.62 -13.53 -2.23
N SER A 57 3.37 -14.32 -3.28
CA SER A 57 4.44 -15.11 -3.87
C SER A 57 5.54 -14.20 -4.43
N PRO A 58 6.82 -14.63 -4.43
CA PRO A 58 7.91 -13.83 -4.99
C PRO A 58 7.60 -13.38 -6.43
N GLY A 59 7.96 -12.13 -6.76
CA GLY A 59 7.75 -11.56 -8.11
C GLY A 59 6.31 -11.12 -8.43
N THR A 60 5.34 -11.30 -7.55
CA THR A 60 3.94 -10.88 -7.77
C THR A 60 3.68 -9.39 -7.51
N GLY A 61 4.72 -8.59 -7.29
CA GLY A 61 4.57 -7.14 -7.15
C GLY A 61 4.08 -6.69 -5.77
N LYS A 62 4.58 -7.29 -4.67
CA LYS A 62 4.27 -6.89 -3.29
C LYS A 62 4.42 -5.38 -3.05
N SER A 63 5.48 -4.76 -3.59
CA SER A 63 5.72 -3.32 -3.44
C SER A 63 4.67 -2.47 -4.15
N PHE A 64 4.13 -2.92 -5.27
CA PHE A 64 3.04 -2.21 -5.95
C PHE A 64 1.76 -2.29 -5.10
N THR A 65 1.41 -3.47 -4.58
CA THR A 65 0.28 -3.60 -3.64
C THR A 65 0.42 -2.65 -2.45
N ALA A 66 1.59 -2.61 -1.83
CA ALA A 66 1.89 -1.70 -0.73
C ALA A 66 1.73 -0.21 -1.12
N LEU A 67 2.13 0.17 -2.34
CA LEU A 67 1.98 1.53 -2.84
C LEU A 67 0.51 1.90 -3.11
N TRP A 68 -0.30 0.97 -3.58
CA TRP A 68 -1.72 1.21 -3.78
C TRP A 68 -2.48 1.35 -2.45
N ILE A 69 -2.13 0.52 -1.46
CA ILE A 69 -2.59 0.67 -0.08
C ILE A 69 -2.22 2.05 0.47
N LEU A 70 -0.95 2.45 0.29
CA LEU A 70 -0.46 3.75 0.73
C LEU A 70 -1.18 4.91 0.05
N LEU A 71 -1.45 4.82 -1.25
CA LEU A 71 -2.20 5.84 -1.98
C LEU A 71 -3.63 5.99 -1.45
N ASN A 72 -4.33 4.87 -1.25
CA ASN A 72 -5.66 4.88 -0.66
C ASN A 72 -5.65 5.49 0.75
N PHE A 73 -4.66 5.17 1.57
CA PHE A 73 -4.48 5.78 2.88
C PHE A 73 -4.26 7.31 2.80
N ILE A 74 -3.44 7.78 1.86
CA ILE A 74 -3.23 9.22 1.64
C ILE A 74 -4.52 9.91 1.21
N ASP A 75 -5.27 9.32 0.29
CA ASP A 75 -6.52 9.91 -0.20
C ASP A 75 -7.57 10.09 0.89
N VAL A 76 -7.52 9.22 1.90
CA VAL A 76 -8.49 9.19 2.98
C VAL A 76 -8.05 10.07 4.16
N TYR A 77 -6.78 9.96 4.57
CA TYR A 77 -6.29 10.53 5.83
C TYR A 77 -5.33 11.70 5.62
N GLU A 78 -4.86 11.93 4.40
CA GLU A 78 -3.87 12.97 4.02
C GLU A 78 -2.58 12.94 4.87
N LYS A 79 -2.23 11.77 5.40
CA LYS A 79 -1.09 11.57 6.32
C LYS A 79 0.06 10.79 5.69
N PRO A 80 1.31 11.05 6.11
CA PRO A 80 2.45 10.25 5.68
C PRO A 80 2.42 8.85 6.28
N SER A 81 2.86 7.88 5.50
CA SER A 81 3.06 6.48 5.92
C SER A 81 4.51 6.22 6.31
N ILE A 82 4.73 5.13 7.03
CA ILE A 82 6.06 4.63 7.40
C ILE A 82 6.27 3.29 6.71
N ILE A 83 7.41 3.12 6.06
CA ILE A 83 7.80 1.85 5.44
C ILE A 83 9.05 1.34 6.15
N LEU A 84 8.91 0.18 6.77
CA LEU A 84 10.00 -0.57 7.41
C LEU A 84 10.50 -1.63 6.45
N VAL A 85 11.80 -1.61 6.18
CA VAL A 85 12.47 -2.61 5.36
C VAL A 85 13.69 -3.20 6.06
N LYS A 86 14.22 -4.29 5.53
CA LYS A 86 15.37 -4.98 6.13
C LYS A 86 16.68 -4.18 6.05
N SER A 87 16.93 -3.47 4.96
CA SER A 87 18.23 -2.82 4.71
C SER A 87 18.11 -1.51 3.92
N LYS A 88 19.20 -0.74 3.84
CA LYS A 88 19.24 0.52 3.08
C LYS A 88 19.15 0.28 1.57
N GLU A 89 19.68 -0.83 1.10
CA GLU A 89 19.58 -1.29 -0.29
C GLU A 89 18.11 -1.53 -0.65
N ALA A 90 17.35 -2.18 0.24
CA ALA A 90 15.91 -2.35 0.06
C ALA A 90 15.17 -0.99 -0.03
N ILE A 91 15.59 0.04 0.73
CA ILE A 91 15.04 1.40 0.58
C ILE A 91 15.30 1.93 -0.84
N MET A 92 16.52 1.78 -1.35
CA MET A 92 16.87 2.24 -2.70
C MET A 92 16.05 1.53 -3.78
N GLU A 93 15.93 0.21 -3.69
CA GLU A 93 15.07 -0.58 -4.60
C GLU A 93 13.61 -0.14 -4.52
N PHE A 94 13.08 0.10 -3.32
CA PHE A 94 11.70 0.55 -3.14
C PHE A 94 11.49 1.93 -3.78
N LYS A 95 12.43 2.86 -3.64
CA LYS A 95 12.38 4.17 -4.30
C LYS A 95 12.37 4.06 -5.83
N GLN A 96 13.12 3.13 -6.40
CA GLN A 96 13.07 2.86 -7.84
C GLN A 96 11.69 2.34 -8.27
N ARG A 97 11.09 1.43 -7.48
CA ARG A 97 9.71 0.96 -7.72
C ARG A 97 8.68 2.09 -7.61
N ILE A 98 8.87 3.03 -6.68
CA ILE A 98 8.02 4.23 -6.56
C ILE A 98 8.10 5.10 -7.81
N ASN A 99 9.29 5.31 -8.37
CA ASN A 99 9.42 6.10 -9.60
C ASN A 99 8.59 5.49 -10.75
N LEU A 100 8.72 4.18 -10.96
CA LEU A 100 7.95 3.45 -11.98
C LEU A 100 6.44 3.55 -11.68
N TRP A 101 6.04 3.21 -10.46
CA TRP A 101 4.65 3.25 -10.02
C TRP A 101 4.03 4.65 -10.16
N TYR A 102 4.75 5.70 -9.75
CA TYR A 102 4.29 7.08 -9.82
C TYR A 102 4.00 7.48 -11.26
N THR A 103 4.91 7.15 -12.18
CA THR A 103 4.76 7.44 -13.61
C THR A 103 3.51 6.76 -14.17
N TYR A 104 3.31 5.47 -13.90
CA TYR A 104 2.12 4.76 -14.38
C TYR A 104 0.83 5.30 -13.76
N THR A 105 0.83 5.57 -12.45
CA THR A 105 -0.36 6.00 -11.71
C THR A 105 -0.86 7.35 -12.18
N TYR A 106 0.02 8.34 -12.23
CA TYR A 106 -0.37 9.72 -12.47
C TYR A 106 -0.43 10.12 -13.95
N ASN A 107 -0.21 9.16 -14.85
CA ASN A 107 -0.68 9.27 -16.23
C ASN A 107 -2.20 9.15 -16.35
N TYR A 108 -2.86 8.49 -15.39
CA TYR A 108 -4.31 8.23 -15.39
C TYR A 108 -5.05 8.94 -14.25
N ARG A 109 -4.33 9.56 -13.34
CA ARG A 109 -4.87 10.22 -12.14
C ARG A 109 -4.17 11.54 -11.89
N THR A 110 -4.88 12.52 -11.35
CA THR A 110 -4.26 13.75 -10.83
C THR A 110 -3.45 13.46 -9.55
N PRO A 111 -2.19 13.93 -9.45
CA PRO A 111 -1.41 13.83 -8.22
C PRO A 111 -2.03 14.62 -7.05
N PRO A 112 -1.70 14.28 -5.79
CA PRO A 112 -2.06 15.11 -4.64
C PRO A 112 -1.56 16.55 -4.79
N THR A 113 -2.33 17.52 -4.28
CA THR A 113 -2.03 18.95 -4.42
C THR A 113 -0.61 19.30 -3.97
N GLY A 114 0.14 19.97 -4.85
CA GLY A 114 1.52 20.38 -4.60
C GLY A 114 2.56 19.28 -4.84
N ILE A 115 2.17 18.12 -5.37
CA ILE A 115 3.09 17.07 -5.82
C ILE A 115 3.16 17.08 -7.35
N THR A 116 4.34 17.33 -7.90
CA THR A 116 4.58 17.33 -9.35
C THR A 116 5.52 16.21 -9.81
N ASN A 117 6.21 15.54 -8.89
CA ASN A 117 7.11 14.43 -9.21
C ASN A 117 7.23 13.44 -8.05
N TYR A 118 7.80 12.26 -8.34
CA TYR A 118 7.93 11.17 -7.36
C TYR A 118 8.85 11.51 -6.17
N HIS A 119 9.84 12.39 -6.32
CA HIS A 119 10.71 12.81 -5.21
C HIS A 119 9.92 13.61 -4.17
N GLN A 120 9.06 14.53 -4.63
CA GLN A 120 8.15 15.27 -3.75
C GLN A 120 7.14 14.35 -3.09
N PHE A 121 6.61 13.37 -3.84
CA PHE A 121 5.71 12.35 -3.28
C PHE A 121 6.35 11.59 -2.13
N ILE A 122 7.57 11.06 -2.34
CA ILE A 122 8.34 10.37 -1.29
C ILE A 122 8.54 11.31 -0.10
N LYS A 123 9.06 12.52 -0.34
CA LYS A 123 9.38 13.47 0.74
C LYS A 123 8.16 13.82 1.61
N ARG A 124 6.98 13.94 1.01
CA ARG A 124 5.76 14.35 1.72
C ARG A 124 5.06 13.18 2.41
N TYR A 125 5.02 12.02 1.78
CA TYR A 125 4.11 10.95 2.20
C TYR A 125 4.79 9.67 2.68
N ILE A 126 6.12 9.55 2.57
CA ILE A 126 6.81 8.30 2.90
C ILE A 126 8.01 8.57 3.78
N GLU A 127 7.96 8.00 4.98
CA GLU A 127 9.10 7.90 5.88
C GLU A 127 9.68 6.48 5.80
N PHE A 128 10.94 6.37 5.37
CA PHE A 128 11.62 5.09 5.25
C PHE A 128 12.51 4.83 6.46
N HIS A 129 12.44 3.61 6.99
CA HIS A 129 13.36 3.12 8.01
C HIS A 129 13.82 1.70 7.70
N THR A 130 15.01 1.36 8.19
CA THR A 130 15.29 -0.04 8.46
C THR A 130 14.70 -0.42 9.82
N TYR A 131 14.51 -1.70 10.07
CA TYR A 131 14.08 -2.17 11.41
C TYR A 131 14.91 -1.56 12.55
N ILE A 132 16.23 -1.54 12.38
CA ILE A 132 17.17 -1.00 13.38
C ILE A 132 17.01 0.51 13.54
N THR A 133 16.90 1.27 12.45
CA THR A 133 16.76 2.73 12.55
C THR A 133 15.42 3.12 13.15
N PHE A 134 14.37 2.36 12.87
CA PHE A 134 13.05 2.58 13.44
C PHE A 134 13.03 2.34 14.96
N CYS A 135 13.58 1.22 15.44
CA CYS A 135 13.66 0.96 16.88
C CYS A 135 14.41 2.08 17.61
N LYS A 136 15.55 2.50 17.08
CA LYS A 136 16.32 3.63 17.64
C LYS A 136 15.55 4.94 17.60
N SER A 137 14.78 5.21 16.54
CA SER A 137 13.96 6.42 16.51
C SER A 137 12.88 6.38 17.57
N VAL A 138 12.22 5.22 17.75
CA VAL A 138 11.12 5.05 18.71
C VAL A 138 11.57 5.20 20.16
N GLU A 139 12.74 4.65 20.51
CA GLU A 139 13.32 4.80 21.85
C GLU A 139 13.56 6.27 22.26
N ASN A 140 13.72 7.16 21.27
CA ASN A 140 13.99 8.58 21.49
C ASN A 140 12.74 9.47 21.31
N ILE A 141 11.56 8.89 21.07
CA ILE A 141 10.31 9.64 20.92
C ILE A 141 9.88 10.19 22.27
N LYS A 142 9.81 11.51 22.38
CA LYS A 142 9.23 12.20 23.53
C LYS A 142 7.70 12.28 23.48
N ASP A 143 7.12 12.20 22.28
CA ASP A 143 5.68 12.29 22.05
C ASP A 143 5.22 11.30 20.97
N ILE A 144 4.55 10.23 21.40
CA ILE A 144 4.11 9.14 20.53
C ILE A 144 2.94 9.54 19.63
N SER A 145 2.26 10.66 19.95
CA SER A 145 1.13 11.18 19.15
C SER A 145 1.53 11.54 17.72
N ILE A 146 2.82 11.83 17.48
CA ILE A 146 3.39 12.08 16.15
C ILE A 146 3.24 10.88 15.21
N TYR A 147 3.11 9.68 15.77
CA TYR A 147 2.94 8.43 15.04
C TYR A 147 1.50 7.91 15.03
N GLU A 148 0.59 8.56 15.77
CA GLU A 148 -0.80 8.15 15.82
C GLU A 148 -1.49 8.34 14.46
N ASN A 149 -2.29 7.33 14.11
CA ASN A 149 -3.08 7.31 12.88
C ASN A 149 -2.22 7.44 11.62
N ARG A 150 -1.01 6.89 11.63
CA ARG A 150 -0.18 6.68 10.43
C ARG A 150 -0.26 5.22 9.99
N LEU A 151 -0.19 5.00 8.68
CA LEU A 151 -0.05 3.67 8.13
C LEU A 151 1.41 3.21 8.30
N LEU A 152 1.59 2.04 8.92
CA LEU A 152 2.86 1.34 9.01
C LEU A 152 2.85 0.13 8.08
N ILE A 153 3.76 0.13 7.11
CA ILE A 153 4.00 -1.01 6.21
C ILE A 153 5.30 -1.68 6.63
N ILE A 154 5.24 -2.98 6.86
CA ILE A 154 6.36 -3.81 7.30
C ILE A 154 6.69 -4.79 6.17
N ASP A 155 7.92 -4.75 5.65
CA ASP A 155 8.36 -5.62 4.55
C ASP A 155 9.21 -6.80 5.05
N GLU A 156 8.67 -8.01 4.89
CA GLU A 156 9.14 -9.27 5.51
C GLU A 156 8.90 -9.30 7.03
#